data_AF-A0AA85FX15-F1
#
_entry.id   AF-A0AA85FX15-F1
#
_cell.length_a   1.000
_cell.length_b   1.000
_cell.length_c   1.000
_cell.angle_alpha   90.00
_cell.angle_beta   90.00
_cell.angle_gamma   90.00
#
_symmetry.space_group_name_H-M   'P 1'
#
loop_
_entity.id
_entity.type
_entity.pdbx_description
1 polymer ?
#
loop_
_entity_poly.entity_id
_entity_poly.type
_entity_poly.pdbx_seq_one_letter_code
_entity_poly.pdbx_strand_id
1 'polypeptide(L)'
;MIHSKILAVKHSCFNKEDNDENYLCAFSKSPEKCLQCGTILKDEIVVKLMLPFSNAHVSILFPSYPIAKIAFILSDSSNSILNYQSNSNLHCGVIDSEGKVYHFTKQYGISIDSMGWEQSIIVNVSEVTGCKNLTSSKWNETIHSYVNNLNGSIHSYVNDLNGSIHSYVNDPNGSIHSYVNDPNGSIHSSMNQDYDCLDFVVDIIKYAINDQEVNRIRIAQWLSNQLEWVLLYTDIIKQLESGSLQVMKRLPIIAICQY
;
A
#
# COMPACT_ATOMS: atom_id res chain seq x y z
N MET A 1 15.39 -7.38 12.14
CA MET A 1 15.70 -8.67 11.49
C MET A 1 16.38 -8.38 10.17
N ILE A 2 17.56 -8.95 9.93
CA ILE A 2 18.18 -8.93 8.60
C ILE A 2 17.30 -9.85 7.74
N HIS A 3 16.59 -9.32 6.74
CA HIS A 3 15.81 -10.16 5.83
C HIS A 3 16.80 -11.03 5.05
N SER A 4 17.01 -12.25 5.53
CA SER A 4 17.83 -13.26 4.87
C SER A 4 17.31 -13.44 3.45
N LYS A 5 18.19 -13.31 2.46
CA LYS A 5 17.82 -13.48 1.04
C LYS A 5 17.33 -14.92 0.85
N ILE A 6 16.08 -15.10 0.40
CA ILE A 6 15.57 -16.42 0.06
C ILE A 6 15.89 -16.69 -1.40
N LEU A 7 16.52 -17.83 -1.65
CA LEU A 7 16.82 -18.34 -2.98
C LEU A 7 15.88 -19.50 -3.28
N ALA A 8 15.35 -19.55 -4.49
CA ALA A 8 14.51 -20.63 -4.98
C ALA A 8 15.16 -21.33 -6.17
N VAL A 9 14.95 -22.64 -6.26
CA VAL A 9 15.41 -23.46 -7.37
C VAL A 9 14.24 -24.29 -7.88
N LYS A 10 14.02 -24.26 -9.20
CA LYS A 10 13.07 -25.16 -9.87
C LYS A 10 13.80 -26.48 -10.15
N HIS A 11 13.11 -27.60 -10.03
CA HIS A 11 13.69 -28.91 -10.34
C HIS A 11 12.64 -29.88 -10.87
N SER A 12 13.01 -30.71 -11.84
CA SER A 12 12.12 -31.62 -12.58
C SER A 12 11.40 -32.64 -11.71
N CYS A 13 11.96 -33.04 -10.56
CA CYS A 13 11.28 -33.97 -9.63
C CYS A 13 9.91 -33.45 -9.15
N PHE A 14 9.77 -32.14 -9.05
CA PHE A 14 8.57 -31.46 -8.53
C PHE A 14 7.76 -30.76 -9.62
N ASN A 15 8.24 -30.81 -10.87
CA ASN A 15 7.64 -30.14 -12.00
C ASN A 15 7.64 -31.12 -13.19
N LYS A 16 6.75 -32.11 -13.11
CA LYS A 16 6.65 -33.18 -14.12
C LYS A 16 5.83 -32.76 -15.33
N GLU A 17 4.95 -31.78 -15.14
CA GLU A 17 4.15 -31.15 -16.18
C GLU A 17 4.62 -29.69 -16.36
N ASP A 18 4.55 -29.16 -17.58
CA ASP A 18 5.05 -27.82 -17.92
C ASP A 18 4.36 -26.68 -17.14
N ASN A 19 3.24 -26.94 -16.46
CA ASN A 19 2.48 -25.97 -15.69
C ASN A 19 2.80 -25.95 -14.18
N ASP A 20 3.63 -26.87 -13.71
CA ASP A 20 4.05 -26.89 -12.32
C ASP A 20 5.11 -25.80 -12.08
N GLU A 21 4.88 -24.99 -11.05
CA GLU A 21 5.77 -23.90 -10.62
C GLU A 21 6.19 -24.09 -9.16
N ASN A 22 6.62 -25.32 -8.85
CA ASN A 22 7.14 -25.70 -7.54
C ASN A 22 8.63 -25.42 -7.44
N TYR A 23 9.00 -24.71 -6.37
CA TYR A 23 10.36 -24.30 -6.08
C TYR A 23 10.81 -24.82 -4.72
N LEU A 24 12.09 -25.18 -4.64
CA LEU A 24 12.80 -25.41 -3.39
C LEU A 24 13.42 -24.09 -2.93
N CYS A 25 12.94 -23.57 -1.80
CA CYS A 25 13.38 -22.32 -1.19
C CYS A 25 14.39 -22.59 -0.05
N ALA A 26 15.45 -21.78 0.06
CA ALA A 26 16.41 -21.83 1.17
C ALA A 26 16.99 -20.45 1.50
N PHE A 27 17.52 -20.28 2.71
CA PHE A 27 18.18 -19.03 3.13
C PHE A 27 19.61 -18.95 2.62
N SER A 28 19.94 -17.83 1.94
CA SER A 28 21.29 -17.32 1.63
C SER A 28 22.23 -18.23 0.83
N LYS A 29 21.91 -19.52 0.69
CA LYS A 29 22.60 -20.52 -0.13
C LYS A 29 21.54 -21.29 -0.91
N SER A 30 21.82 -21.58 -2.18
CA SER A 30 20.94 -22.42 -2.97
C SER A 30 20.86 -23.81 -2.33
N PRO A 31 19.70 -24.48 -2.40
CA PRO A 31 19.59 -25.88 -1.98
C PRO A 31 20.65 -26.71 -2.72
N GLU A 32 21.49 -27.45 -1.99
CA GLU A 32 22.57 -28.24 -2.62
C GLU A 32 22.05 -29.52 -3.24
N LYS A 33 20.96 -30.08 -2.71
CA LYS A 33 20.38 -31.37 -3.13
C LYS A 33 18.86 -31.32 -3.22
N CYS A 34 18.30 -32.09 -4.15
CA CYS A 34 16.86 -32.32 -4.25
C CYS A 34 16.34 -33.11 -3.04
N LEU A 35 15.20 -32.69 -2.46
CA LEU A 35 14.53 -33.42 -1.36
C LEU A 35 14.06 -34.83 -1.75
N GLN A 36 13.77 -35.05 -3.04
CA GLN A 36 13.12 -36.27 -3.50
C GLN A 36 14.09 -37.29 -4.11
N CYS A 37 15.04 -36.87 -4.94
CA CYS A 37 15.98 -37.76 -5.60
C CYS A 37 17.42 -37.68 -5.05
N GLY A 38 17.72 -36.70 -4.20
CA GLY A 38 19.06 -36.50 -3.63
C GLY A 38 20.12 -35.98 -4.60
N THR A 39 19.77 -35.74 -5.87
CA THR A 39 20.69 -35.22 -6.89
C THR A 39 21.17 -33.81 -6.53
N ILE A 40 22.43 -33.52 -6.86
CA ILE A 40 23.06 -32.20 -6.62
C ILE A 40 22.50 -31.18 -7.61
N LEU A 41 22.05 -30.03 -7.11
CA LEU A 41 21.35 -28.99 -7.89
C LEU A 41 22.30 -27.92 -8.48
N LYS A 42 23.50 -28.34 -8.95
CA LYS A 42 24.57 -27.40 -9.36
C LYS A 42 24.27 -26.61 -10.64
N ASP A 43 23.49 -27.19 -11.56
CA ASP A 43 23.21 -26.61 -12.89
C ASP A 43 21.79 -26.05 -13.01
N GLU A 44 21.02 -26.04 -11.92
CA GLU A 44 19.64 -25.55 -11.92
C GLU A 44 19.59 -24.03 -11.81
N ILE A 45 18.58 -23.42 -12.42
CA ILE A 45 18.38 -21.97 -12.39
C ILE A 45 17.97 -21.56 -10.97
N VAL A 46 18.86 -20.83 -10.30
CA VAL A 46 18.61 -20.22 -9.00
C VAL A 46 18.01 -18.84 -9.19
N VAL A 47 16.80 -18.65 -8.67
CA VAL A 47 16.11 -17.35 -8.67
C VAL A 47 16.05 -16.77 -7.28
N LYS A 48 16.03 -15.45 -7.17
CA LYS A 48 15.87 -14.76 -5.89
C LYS A 48 14.41 -14.41 -5.68
N LEU A 49 13.87 -14.75 -4.51
CA LEU A 49 12.54 -14.30 -4.13
C LEU A 49 12.54 -12.78 -3.92
N MET A 50 11.55 -12.12 -4.49
CA MET A 50 11.31 -10.71 -4.24
C MET A 50 10.72 -10.51 -2.85
N LEU A 51 11.11 -9.43 -2.18
CA LEU A 51 10.42 -9.05 -0.94
C LEU A 51 8.98 -8.69 -1.28
N PRO A 52 8.00 -9.06 -0.44
CA PRO A 52 6.59 -8.76 -0.69
C PRO A 52 6.24 -7.29 -0.35
N PHE A 53 7.25 -6.44 -0.20
CA PHE A 53 7.12 -5.03 0.14
C PHE A 53 8.26 -4.23 -0.47
N SER A 54 8.08 -2.92 -0.52
CA SER A 54 9.03 -1.96 -1.06
C SER A 54 8.95 -0.65 -0.29
N ASN A 55 10.01 0.15 -0.40
CA ASN A 55 10.05 1.46 0.22
C ASN A 55 9.24 2.46 -0.62
N ALA A 56 8.19 3.03 -0.03
CA ALA A 56 7.36 4.06 -0.66
C ALA A 56 8.14 5.36 -0.94
N HIS A 57 9.16 5.67 -0.14
CA HIS A 57 9.93 6.90 -0.22
C HIS A 57 11.00 6.92 -1.31
N VAL A 58 10.96 5.96 -2.24
CA VAL A 58 11.88 5.94 -3.39
C VAL A 58 11.37 6.88 -4.46
N SER A 59 12.09 7.99 -4.67
CA SER A 59 11.77 8.98 -5.69
C SER A 59 11.81 8.39 -7.10
N ILE A 60 10.95 8.93 -7.97
CA ILE A 60 10.86 8.56 -9.38
C ILE A 60 11.63 9.61 -10.19
N LEU A 61 12.66 9.17 -10.90
CA LEU A 61 13.57 10.06 -11.62
C LEU A 61 13.02 10.57 -12.96
N PHE A 62 11.97 9.94 -13.52
CA PHE A 62 11.48 10.21 -14.87
C PHE A 62 10.03 10.73 -14.86
N PRO A 63 9.81 12.05 -15.00
CA PRO A 63 8.49 12.69 -14.88
C PRO A 63 7.44 12.23 -15.89
N SER A 64 7.89 11.74 -17.05
CA SER A 64 7.06 11.25 -18.15
C SER A 64 6.70 9.78 -18.02
N TYR A 65 7.30 9.06 -17.08
CA TYR A 65 7.05 7.64 -16.90
C TYR A 65 5.73 7.44 -16.13
N PRO A 66 4.85 6.51 -16.56
CA PRO A 66 3.52 6.34 -16.00
C PRO A 66 3.58 5.60 -14.66
N ILE A 67 4.01 6.29 -13.61
CA ILE A 67 4.00 5.77 -12.26
C ILE A 67 3.07 6.64 -11.42
N ALA A 68 1.89 6.10 -11.16
CA ALA A 68 1.02 6.55 -10.09
C ALA A 68 0.99 5.43 -9.05
N LYS A 69 1.40 5.74 -7.83
CA LYS A 69 1.58 4.73 -6.79
C LYS A 69 0.67 5.00 -5.61
N ILE A 70 0.13 3.92 -5.08
CA ILE A 70 -0.49 3.89 -3.76
C ILE A 70 0.26 2.90 -2.89
N ALA A 71 0.32 3.19 -1.60
CA ALA A 71 1.01 2.38 -0.61
C ALA A 71 0.04 1.89 0.46
N PHE A 72 0.30 0.69 0.96
CA PHE A 72 -0.38 0.10 2.10
C PHE A 72 0.64 -0.35 3.14
N ILE A 73 0.38 -0.01 4.40
CA ILE A 73 1.12 -0.48 5.57
C ILE A 73 0.14 -1.09 6.57
N LEU A 74 0.66 -1.85 7.55
CA LEU A 74 -0.14 -2.21 8.72
C LEU A 74 -0.47 -0.95 9.52
N SER A 75 -1.72 -0.82 9.96
CA SER A 75 -2.15 0.34 10.76
C SER A 75 -1.43 0.46 12.11
N ASP A 76 -0.95 -0.66 12.64
CA ASP A 76 -0.20 -0.69 13.90
C ASP A 76 1.29 -0.38 13.63
N SER A 77 1.70 0.84 14.00
CA SER A 77 2.96 1.52 13.65
C SER A 77 4.27 0.83 14.06
N SER A 78 4.22 -0.33 14.71
CA SER A 78 5.39 -1.13 15.11
C SER A 78 5.60 -2.39 14.27
N ASN A 79 4.70 -2.69 13.32
CA ASN A 79 4.67 -3.97 12.65
C ASN A 79 5.17 -3.90 11.20
N SER A 80 6.19 -4.72 10.92
CA SER A 80 6.54 -5.12 9.57
C SER A 80 5.32 -5.70 8.87
N ILE A 81 5.10 -5.38 7.60
CA ILE A 81 4.05 -5.99 6.78
C ILE A 81 4.13 -7.52 6.73
N LEU A 82 5.29 -8.12 7.03
CA LEU A 82 5.44 -9.56 7.19
C LEU A 82 4.62 -10.13 8.37
N ASN A 83 4.19 -9.29 9.30
CA ASN A 83 3.29 -9.66 10.41
C ASN A 83 1.81 -9.62 10.00
N TYR A 84 1.49 -9.34 8.73
CA TYR A 84 0.12 -9.30 8.24
C TYR A 84 -0.62 -10.62 8.49
N GLN A 85 -1.86 -10.48 8.95
CA GLN A 85 -2.84 -11.54 9.12
C GLN A 85 -4.13 -11.14 8.39
N SER A 86 -4.98 -12.10 8.02
CA SER A 86 -6.21 -11.83 7.27
C SER A 86 -7.19 -10.87 7.96
N ASN A 87 -7.07 -10.70 9.28
CA ASN A 87 -7.86 -9.78 10.09
C ASN A 87 -7.10 -8.47 10.44
N SER A 88 -5.89 -8.27 9.92
CA SER A 88 -5.13 -7.06 10.15
C SER A 88 -5.73 -5.87 9.40
N ASN A 89 -5.74 -4.71 10.05
CA ASN A 89 -6.11 -3.46 9.42
C ASN A 89 -4.92 -2.88 8.67
N LEU A 90 -5.20 -2.34 7.48
CA LEU A 90 -4.22 -1.67 6.65
C LEU A 90 -4.53 -0.18 6.62
N HIS A 91 -3.46 0.61 6.73
CA HIS A 91 -3.49 2.04 6.47
C HIS A 91 -2.91 2.30 5.08
N CYS A 92 -3.43 3.30 4.37
CA CYS A 92 -3.03 3.54 3.00
C CYS A 92 -2.91 5.01 2.63
N GLY A 93 -2.18 5.27 1.56
CA GLY A 93 -1.90 6.60 1.06
C GLY A 93 -1.47 6.59 -0.41
N VAL A 94 -1.45 7.78 -1.00
CA VAL A 94 -0.94 8.01 -2.35
C VAL A 94 0.49 8.54 -2.27
N ILE A 95 1.33 8.17 -3.23
CA ILE A 95 2.75 8.50 -3.23
C ILE A 95 3.05 9.46 -4.38
N ASP A 96 3.64 10.62 -4.10
CA ASP A 96 4.11 11.52 -5.15
C ASP A 96 5.45 11.08 -5.75
N SER A 97 5.93 11.80 -6.77
CA SER A 97 7.20 11.45 -7.43
C SER A 97 8.44 11.65 -6.57
N GLU A 98 8.35 12.44 -5.50
CA GLU A 98 9.46 12.65 -4.57
C GLU A 98 9.55 11.52 -3.53
N GLY A 99 8.49 10.70 -3.41
CA GLY A 99 8.38 9.65 -2.42
C GLY A 99 7.67 10.12 -1.14
N LYS A 100 6.97 11.26 -1.16
CA LYS A 100 6.13 11.66 -0.03
C LYS A 100 4.81 10.91 -0.10
N VAL A 101 4.35 10.42 1.05
CA VAL A 101 3.10 9.68 1.16
C VAL A 101 2.04 10.60 1.75
N TYR A 102 1.00 10.87 0.98
CA TYR A 102 -0.18 11.60 1.43
C TYR A 102 -1.20 10.58 1.89
N HIS A 103 -1.69 10.71 3.11
CA HIS A 103 -2.68 9.81 3.66
C HIS A 103 -3.67 10.56 4.54
N PHE A 104 -4.85 9.99 4.73
CA PHE A 104 -5.88 10.57 5.56
C PHE A 104 -6.00 9.81 6.88
N THR A 105 -6.10 10.53 8.00
CA THR A 105 -6.48 9.97 9.30
C THR A 105 -7.68 10.73 9.84
N LYS A 106 -8.60 10.05 10.54
CA LYS A 106 -9.74 10.73 11.17
C LYS A 106 -9.30 11.79 12.20
N GLN A 107 -8.16 11.57 12.85
CA GLN A 107 -7.67 12.46 13.90
C GLN A 107 -7.01 13.73 13.35
N TYR A 108 -6.24 13.63 12.27
CA TYR A 108 -5.40 14.73 11.77
C TYR A 108 -5.76 15.20 10.36
N GLY A 109 -6.76 14.58 9.72
CA GLY A 109 -7.08 14.83 8.32
C GLY A 109 -5.96 14.34 7.41
N ILE A 110 -5.66 15.11 6.37
CA ILE A 110 -4.58 14.79 5.42
C ILE A 110 -3.23 15.07 6.07
N SER A 111 -2.38 14.06 6.10
CA SER A 111 -1.00 14.10 6.59
C SER A 111 -0.03 13.73 5.46
N ILE A 112 1.21 14.17 5.58
CA ILE A 112 2.27 13.95 4.59
C ILE A 112 3.48 13.38 5.29
N ASP A 113 3.82 12.15 4.96
CA ASP A 113 4.94 11.44 5.55
C ASP A 113 6.10 11.30 4.56
N SER A 114 7.32 11.53 5.07
CA SER A 114 8.58 11.25 4.36
C SER A 114 9.37 10.09 4.99
N MET A 115 8.78 9.40 5.97
CA MET A 115 9.33 8.22 6.65
C MET A 115 8.19 7.35 7.18
N GLY A 116 8.48 6.11 7.56
CA GLY A 116 7.52 5.17 8.16
C GLY A 116 6.77 4.28 7.17
N TRP A 117 6.99 4.48 5.86
CA TRP A 117 6.39 3.69 4.79
C TRP A 117 7.43 2.83 4.04
N GLU A 118 8.53 2.47 4.70
CA GLU A 118 9.64 1.71 4.10
C GLU A 118 9.28 0.23 3.82
N GLN A 119 8.30 -0.31 4.54
CA GLN A 119 7.77 -1.67 4.32
C GLN A 119 6.32 -1.62 3.83
N SER A 120 6.13 -0.99 2.68
CA SER A 120 4.81 -0.83 2.07
C SER A 120 4.55 -1.87 0.98
N ILE A 121 3.31 -2.31 0.87
CA ILE A 121 2.83 -2.91 -0.38
C ILE A 121 2.54 -1.75 -1.34
N ILE A 122 3.15 -1.78 -2.52
CA ILE A 122 3.00 -0.74 -3.53
C ILE A 122 2.13 -1.28 -4.66
N VAL A 123 1.07 -0.53 -5.00
CA VAL A 123 0.28 -0.79 -6.20
C VAL A 123 0.55 0.32 -7.21
N ASN A 124 0.94 -0.06 -8.42
CA ASN A 124 1.06 0.88 -9.53
C ASN A 124 -0.31 1.02 -10.21
N VAL A 125 -0.96 2.16 -9.98
CA VAL A 125 -2.30 2.49 -10.47
C VAL A 125 -2.34 2.45 -11.99
N SER A 126 -1.31 2.94 -12.70
CA SER A 126 -1.30 2.96 -14.16
C SER A 126 -1.27 1.54 -14.77
N GLU A 127 -0.61 0.59 -14.09
CA GLU A 127 -0.54 -0.81 -14.52
C GLU A 127 -1.89 -1.52 -14.33
N VAL A 128 -2.49 -1.40 -13.14
CA VAL A 128 -3.75 -2.09 -12.82
C VAL A 128 -4.98 -1.48 -13.50
N THR A 129 -4.89 -0.22 -13.91
CA THR A 129 -5.97 0.47 -14.66
C THR A 129 -5.72 0.51 -16.17
N GLY A 130 -4.49 0.22 -16.61
CA GLY A 130 -4.06 0.40 -18.00
C GLY A 130 -3.94 1.87 -18.45
N CYS A 131 -4.08 2.84 -17.53
CA CYS A 131 -4.04 4.27 -17.84
C CYS A 131 -2.59 4.76 -18.07
N LYS A 132 -2.09 4.60 -19.30
CA LYS A 132 -0.72 4.99 -19.68
C LYS A 132 -0.46 6.50 -19.68
N ASN A 133 -1.51 7.32 -19.70
CA ASN A 133 -1.37 8.78 -19.69
C ASN A 133 -1.22 9.34 -18.26
N LEU A 134 -1.31 8.49 -17.23
CA LEU A 134 -1.12 8.88 -15.85
C LEU A 134 0.38 8.95 -15.52
N THR A 135 1.05 9.97 -16.07
CA THR A 135 2.46 10.28 -15.80
C THR A 135 2.65 10.72 -14.36
N SER A 136 3.88 10.61 -13.84
CA SER A 136 4.15 11.05 -12.47
C SER A 136 3.93 12.57 -12.29
N SER A 137 4.16 13.40 -13.31
CA SER A 137 3.81 14.82 -13.28
C SER A 137 2.30 15.02 -13.11
N LYS A 138 1.49 14.33 -13.92
CA LYS A 138 0.03 14.44 -13.84
C LYS A 138 -0.52 13.91 -12.51
N TRP A 139 0.11 12.86 -12.00
CA TRP A 139 -0.20 12.29 -10.69
C TRP A 139 0.09 13.28 -9.56
N ASN A 140 1.26 13.92 -9.54
CA ASN A 140 1.57 14.96 -8.55
C ASN A 140 0.59 16.13 -8.60
N GLU A 141 0.30 16.66 -9.79
CA GLU A 141 -0.69 17.74 -9.98
C GLU A 141 -2.06 17.35 -9.41
N THR A 142 -2.47 16.10 -9.64
CA THR A 142 -3.72 15.54 -9.13
C THR A 142 -3.72 15.51 -7.60
N ILE A 143 -2.68 14.94 -6.98
CA ILE A 143 -2.56 14.87 -5.53
C ILE A 143 -2.61 16.28 -4.94
N HIS A 144 -1.78 17.20 -5.43
CA HIS A 144 -1.72 18.56 -4.90
C HIS A 144 -3.04 19.32 -5.10
N SER A 145 -3.68 19.20 -6.27
CA SER A 145 -4.97 19.85 -6.52
C SER A 145 -6.04 19.33 -5.58
N TYR A 146 -6.14 18.00 -5.42
CA TYR A 146 -7.12 17.39 -4.54
C TYR A 146 -6.91 17.83 -3.08
N VAL A 147 -5.68 17.71 -2.58
CA VAL A 147 -5.31 18.10 -1.20
C VAL A 147 -5.59 19.58 -0.95
N ASN A 148 -5.21 20.46 -1.88
CA ASN A 148 -5.44 21.90 -1.74
C ASN A 148 -6.93 22.26 -1.76
N ASN A 149 -7.72 21.64 -2.65
CA ASN A 149 -9.16 21.88 -2.71
C ASN A 149 -9.87 21.43 -1.42
N LEU A 150 -9.44 20.30 -0.86
CA LEU A 150 -10.00 19.75 0.36
C LEU A 150 -9.65 20.65 1.57
N ASN A 151 -8.39 21.09 1.67
CA ASN A 151 -7.94 22.04 2.69
C ASN A 151 -8.63 23.41 2.55
N GLY A 152 -8.79 23.92 1.32
CA GLY A 152 -9.48 25.18 1.04
C GLY A 152 -10.96 25.13 1.40
N SER A 153 -11.62 24.01 1.11
CA SER A 153 -13.00 23.76 1.54
C SER A 153 -13.09 23.78 3.07
N ILE A 154 -12.21 23.05 3.76
CA ILE A 154 -12.13 23.06 5.23
C ILE A 154 -11.94 24.48 5.77
N HIS A 155 -11.01 25.27 5.20
CA HIS A 155 -10.73 26.62 5.67
C HIS A 155 -11.93 27.57 5.46
N SER A 156 -12.64 27.47 4.33
CA SER A 156 -13.86 28.25 4.07
C SER A 156 -14.94 27.96 5.11
N TYR A 157 -15.21 26.69 5.40
CA TYR A 157 -16.21 26.30 6.40
C TYR A 157 -15.88 26.84 7.81
N VAL A 158 -14.61 26.82 8.21
CA VAL A 158 -14.18 27.38 9.51
C VAL A 158 -14.37 28.90 9.57
N ASN A 159 -14.07 29.61 8.49
CA ASN A 159 -14.26 31.06 8.43
C ASN A 159 -15.75 31.44 8.44
N ASP A 160 -16.60 30.69 7.75
CA ASP A 160 -18.05 30.91 7.75
C ASP A 160 -18.66 30.68 9.13
N LEU A 161 -18.23 29.63 9.84
CA LEU A 161 -18.65 29.38 11.22
C LEU A 161 -18.17 30.49 12.17
N ASN A 162 -16.92 30.95 12.05
CA ASN A 162 -16.40 32.06 12.84
C ASN A 162 -17.17 33.36 12.55
N GLY A 163 -17.53 33.63 11.29
CA GLY A 163 -18.35 34.77 10.89
C GLY A 163 -19.76 34.70 11.47
N SER A 164 -20.41 33.53 11.44
CA SER A 164 -21.70 33.30 12.09
C SER A 164 -21.61 33.47 13.60
N ILE A 165 -20.61 32.90 14.28
CA ILE A 165 -20.39 33.10 15.72
C ILE A 165 -20.22 34.59 16.05
N HIS A 166 -19.42 35.32 15.26
CA HIS A 166 -19.24 36.76 15.45
C HIS A 166 -20.55 37.57 15.29
N SER A 167 -21.46 37.11 14.44
CA SER A 167 -22.77 37.76 14.26
C SER A 167 -23.72 37.54 15.46
N TYR A 168 -23.69 36.34 16.09
CA TYR A 168 -24.52 36.03 17.25
C TYR A 168 -24.04 36.70 18.54
N VAL A 169 -22.73 36.97 18.68
CA VAL A 169 -22.18 37.66 19.86
C VAL A 169 -22.60 39.14 19.93
N ASN A 170 -23.03 39.73 18.81
CA ASN A 170 -23.45 41.13 18.74
C ASN A 170 -24.97 41.35 18.91
N ASP A 171 -25.77 40.31 19.15
CA ASP A 171 -27.20 40.42 19.42
C ASP A 171 -27.51 40.15 20.91
N PRO A 172 -27.82 41.18 21.73
CA PRO A 172 -27.94 41.04 23.19
C PRO A 172 -29.21 40.30 23.66
N ASN A 173 -30.12 39.90 22.76
CA ASN A 173 -31.38 39.22 23.11
C ASN A 173 -31.51 37.78 22.56
N GLY A 174 -30.46 37.21 21.95
CA GLY A 174 -30.46 35.84 21.47
C GLY A 174 -30.26 34.82 22.59
N SER A 175 -31.22 33.91 22.78
CA SER A 175 -31.10 32.81 23.75
C SER A 175 -29.87 31.94 23.42
N ILE A 176 -28.90 31.89 24.32
CA ILE A 176 -27.68 31.08 24.18
C ILE A 176 -28.08 29.60 24.29
N HIS A 177 -28.32 28.94 23.16
CA HIS A 177 -28.47 27.49 23.10
C HIS A 177 -27.78 26.93 21.85
N SER A 178 -26.79 26.06 22.08
CA SER A 178 -26.06 25.17 21.14
C SER A 178 -25.15 25.89 20.12
N TYR A 179 -23.89 25.54 19.87
CA TYR A 179 -23.09 24.34 20.11
C TYR A 179 -21.68 24.79 20.53
N VAL A 180 -21.37 24.78 21.83
CA VAL A 180 -19.98 24.79 22.29
C VAL A 180 -19.74 23.42 22.89
N ASN A 181 -19.54 22.43 22.03
CA ASN A 181 -18.91 21.18 22.41
C ASN A 181 -18.19 20.63 21.17
N ASP A 182 -16.86 20.60 21.29
CA ASP A 182 -15.87 20.01 20.39
C ASP A 182 -15.24 20.94 19.33
N PRO A 183 -14.02 21.47 19.56
CA PRO A 183 -13.24 22.20 18.56
C PRO A 183 -12.92 21.35 17.31
N ASN A 184 -13.08 20.02 17.38
CA ASN A 184 -12.89 19.09 16.26
C ASN A 184 -14.21 18.53 15.69
N GLY A 185 -15.37 18.87 16.25
CA GLY A 185 -16.63 18.17 15.98
C GLY A 185 -17.46 18.66 14.79
N SER A 186 -17.19 19.85 14.22
CA SER A 186 -18.05 20.46 13.19
C SER A 186 -17.52 20.42 11.74
N ILE A 187 -16.29 19.95 11.53
CA ILE A 187 -15.70 19.84 10.17
C ILE A 187 -16.21 18.57 9.44
N HIS A 188 -16.88 17.67 10.17
CA HIS A 188 -17.41 16.39 9.67
C HIS A 188 -18.79 16.47 8.98
N SER A 189 -19.38 17.65 8.78
CA SER A 189 -20.78 17.74 8.32
C SER A 189 -21.02 17.51 6.81
N SER A 190 -19.97 17.34 5.98
CA SER A 190 -20.09 16.93 4.57
C SER A 190 -19.33 15.65 4.20
N MET A 191 -18.38 15.21 5.04
CA MET A 191 -17.71 13.93 4.88
C MET A 191 -18.39 12.89 5.77
N ASN A 192 -18.91 11.84 5.14
CA ASN A 192 -19.53 10.71 5.82
C ASN A 192 -18.70 10.29 7.07
N GLN A 193 -19.34 9.99 8.19
CA GLN A 193 -18.65 9.58 9.44
C GLN A 193 -17.76 8.34 9.24
N ASP A 194 -18.01 7.60 8.16
CA ASP A 194 -17.26 6.42 7.74
C ASP A 194 -16.06 6.72 6.83
N TYR A 195 -15.84 7.98 6.43
CA TYR A 195 -14.74 8.35 5.54
C TYR A 195 -13.37 8.02 6.17
N ASP A 196 -12.53 7.27 5.45
CA ASP A 196 -11.23 6.82 5.93
C ASP A 196 -10.10 6.98 4.89
N CYS A 197 -8.93 6.44 5.21
CA CYS A 197 -7.75 6.49 4.34
C CYS A 197 -7.98 5.84 2.96
N LEU A 198 -8.84 4.82 2.89
CA LEU A 198 -9.13 4.14 1.64
C LEU A 198 -10.05 4.98 0.76
N ASP A 199 -11.04 5.67 1.34
CA ASP A 199 -11.88 6.61 0.58
C ASP A 199 -11.03 7.74 -0.01
N PHE A 200 -10.09 8.28 0.78
CA PHE A 200 -9.13 9.27 0.30
C PHE A 200 -8.33 8.79 -0.92
N VAL A 201 -7.83 7.57 -0.89
CA VAL A 201 -7.12 6.98 -2.03
C VAL A 201 -8.07 6.76 -3.22
N VAL A 202 -9.29 6.26 -2.98
CA VAL A 202 -10.31 6.08 -4.03
C VAL A 202 -10.60 7.40 -4.74
N ASP A 203 -10.83 8.47 -4.00
CA ASP A 203 -11.20 9.76 -4.56
C ASP A 203 -10.08 10.40 -5.39
N ILE A 204 -8.82 10.29 -4.93
CA ILE A 204 -7.67 10.76 -5.72
C ILE A 204 -7.55 9.98 -7.04
N ILE A 205 -7.71 8.66 -7.00
CA ILE A 205 -7.65 7.84 -8.23
C ILE A 205 -8.79 8.22 -9.17
N LYS A 206 -10.03 8.29 -8.68
CA LYS A 206 -11.19 8.74 -9.48
C LYS A 206 -10.94 10.09 -10.12
N TYR A 207 -10.41 11.04 -9.35
CA TYR A 207 -10.08 12.37 -9.84
C TYR A 207 -9.00 12.32 -10.93
N ALA A 208 -8.00 11.45 -10.78
CA ALA A 208 -6.88 11.32 -11.70
C ALA A 208 -7.27 10.70 -13.06
N ILE A 209 -8.08 9.65 -13.06
CA ILE A 209 -8.40 8.88 -14.28
C ILE A 209 -9.83 9.06 -14.80
N ASN A 210 -10.64 9.86 -14.11
CA ASN A 210 -12.06 10.09 -14.43
C ASN A 210 -12.85 8.78 -14.60
N ASP A 211 -12.51 7.75 -13.82
CA ASP A 211 -13.16 6.44 -13.82
C ASP A 211 -14.06 6.31 -12.58
N GLN A 212 -15.36 6.29 -12.80
CA GLN A 212 -16.35 6.16 -11.72
C GLN A 212 -16.44 4.72 -11.16
N GLU A 213 -15.90 3.73 -11.86
CA GLU A 213 -15.90 2.32 -11.45
C GLU A 213 -14.82 2.02 -10.40
N VAL A 214 -13.86 2.92 -10.17
CA VAL A 214 -12.90 2.75 -9.07
C VAL A 214 -13.64 2.87 -7.75
N ASN A 215 -13.51 1.86 -6.91
CA ASN A 215 -14.14 1.83 -5.60
C ASN A 215 -13.31 0.96 -4.65
N ARG A 216 -13.72 0.92 -3.37
CA ARG A 216 -13.05 0.13 -2.32
C ARG A 216 -12.84 -1.34 -2.70
N ILE A 217 -13.84 -1.96 -3.34
CA ILE A 217 -13.79 -3.38 -3.75
C ILE A 217 -12.71 -3.58 -4.81
N ARG A 218 -12.66 -2.68 -5.81
CA ARG A 218 -11.67 -2.75 -6.89
C ARG A 218 -10.24 -2.54 -6.38
N ILE A 219 -10.04 -1.63 -5.44
CA ILE A 219 -8.72 -1.45 -4.79
C ILE A 219 -8.33 -2.71 -3.99
N ALA A 220 -9.26 -3.28 -3.23
CA ALA A 220 -9.01 -4.53 -2.50
C ALA A 220 -8.64 -5.69 -3.44
N GLN A 221 -9.23 -5.77 -4.63
CA GLN A 221 -8.86 -6.73 -5.67
C GLN A 221 -7.44 -6.51 -6.21
N TRP A 222 -6.99 -5.26 -6.39
CA TRP A 222 -5.61 -4.99 -6.78
C TRP A 222 -4.61 -5.43 -5.71
N LEU A 223 -5.02 -5.35 -4.44
CA LEU A 223 -4.21 -5.70 -3.29
C LEU A 223 -4.16 -7.21 -3.01
N SER A 224 -5.18 -7.98 -3.40
CA SER A 224 -5.34 -9.40 -3.00
C SER A 224 -4.13 -10.25 -3.37
N ASN A 225 -3.63 -10.13 -4.60
CA ASN A 225 -2.47 -10.91 -5.07
C ASN A 225 -1.20 -10.58 -4.28
N GLN A 226 -1.05 -9.31 -3.86
CA GLN A 226 0.09 -8.89 -3.05
C GLN A 226 0.00 -9.44 -1.63
N LEU A 227 -1.19 -9.45 -1.03
CA LEU A 227 -1.39 -9.99 0.32
C LEU A 227 -1.23 -11.50 0.37
N GLU A 228 -1.69 -12.21 -0.66
CA GLU A 228 -1.43 -13.64 -0.80
C GLU A 228 0.08 -13.91 -0.88
N TRP A 229 0.82 -13.06 -1.61
CA TRP A 229 2.27 -13.14 -1.65
C TRP A 229 2.93 -12.87 -0.28
N VAL A 230 2.47 -11.87 0.47
CA VAL A 230 2.93 -11.60 1.85
C VAL A 230 2.75 -12.84 2.72
N LEU A 231 1.56 -13.46 2.70
CA LEU A 231 1.26 -14.65 3.52
C LEU A 231 2.16 -15.83 3.14
N LEU A 232 2.32 -16.10 1.84
CA LEU A 232 3.19 -17.17 1.35
C LEU A 232 4.65 -16.94 1.72
N TYR A 233 5.15 -15.71 1.56
CA TYR A 233 6.52 -15.34 1.89
C TYR A 233 6.80 -15.51 3.39
N THR A 234 5.89 -15.05 4.25
CA THR A 234 6.00 -15.21 5.71
C THR A 234 5.94 -16.69 6.12
N ASP A 235 5.11 -17.51 5.48
CA ASP A 235 5.07 -18.96 5.74
C ASP A 235 6.40 -19.65 5.38
N ILE A 236 7.01 -19.29 4.24
CA ILE A 236 8.34 -19.79 3.86
C ILE A 236 9.38 -19.43 4.93
N ILE A 237 9.40 -18.17 5.38
CA ILE A 237 10.31 -17.73 6.44
C ILE A 237 10.12 -18.58 7.70
N LYS A 238 8.88 -18.71 8.19
CA LYS A 238 8.58 -19.47 9.42
C LYS A 238 9.07 -20.92 9.34
N GLN A 239 8.87 -21.57 8.20
CA GLN A 239 9.30 -22.96 8.02
C GLN A 239 10.81 -23.13 7.92
N LEU A 240 11.51 -22.17 7.31
CA LEU A 240 12.98 -22.17 7.28
C LEU A 240 13.56 -21.85 8.66
N GLU A 241 12.97 -20.90 9.39
CA GLU A 241 13.38 -20.53 10.75
C GLU A 241 13.10 -21.64 11.78
N SER A 242 12.11 -22.50 11.53
CA SER A 242 11.84 -23.68 12.37
C SER A 242 12.88 -24.80 12.23
N GLY A 243 13.96 -24.58 11.48
CA GLY A 243 15.08 -25.51 11.31
C GLY A 243 15.08 -26.30 10.00
N SER A 244 14.15 -26.03 9.07
CA SER A 244 14.15 -26.66 7.75
C SER A 244 15.27 -26.07 6.90
N LEU A 245 16.13 -26.94 6.32
CA LEU A 245 17.19 -26.49 5.40
C LEU A 245 16.63 -25.95 4.08
N GLN A 246 15.50 -26.50 3.62
CA GLN A 246 14.79 -26.08 2.42
C GLN A 246 13.30 -26.38 2.53
N VAL A 247 12.47 -25.60 1.84
CA VAL A 247 11.00 -25.73 1.84
C VAL A 247 10.51 -25.76 0.39
N MET A 248 9.56 -26.64 0.07
CA MET A 248 8.95 -26.70 -1.25
C MET A 248 7.66 -25.86 -1.28
N LYS A 249 7.56 -24.91 -2.21
CA LYS A 249 6.35 -24.10 -2.42
C LYS A 249 6.09 -23.86 -3.89
N ARG A 250 4.80 -23.75 -4.23
CA ARG A 250 4.36 -23.16 -5.49
C ARG A 250 4.51 -21.65 -5.39
N LEU A 251 5.24 -21.02 -6.32
CA LEU A 251 5.46 -19.58 -6.31
C LEU A 251 4.68 -18.90 -7.44
N PRO A 252 4.00 -17.76 -7.19
CA PRO A 252 3.40 -16.95 -8.24
C PRO A 252 4.48 -16.21 -9.04
N ILE A 253 4.17 -15.78 -10.27
CA ILE A 253 5.11 -15.05 -11.14
C ILE A 253 5.68 -13.80 -10.45
N ILE A 254 4.86 -13.10 -9.66
CA ILE A 254 5.28 -11.89 -8.93
C ILE A 254 6.34 -12.15 -7.85
N ALA A 255 6.52 -13.40 -7.43
CA ALA A 255 7.46 -13.77 -6.38
C ALA A 255 8.93 -13.79 -6.85
N ILE A 256 9.18 -13.76 -8.16
CA ILE A 256 10.46 -14.22 -8.72
C ILE A 256 11.13 -13.11 -9.53
N CYS A 257 12.40 -12.84 -9.22
CA CYS A 257 13.27 -12.07 -10.10
C CYS A 257 14.21 -13.02 -10.85
N GLN A 258 14.14 -13.01 -12.18
CA GLN A 258 15.06 -13.74 -13.05
C GLN A 258 16.30 -12.86 -13.31
N TYR A 259 17.49 -13.42 -13.09
CA TYR A 259 18.77 -12.78 -13.41
C TYR A 259 19.15 -13.01 -14.86
#